data_AF-A0A815XB42-F1
#
_entry.id   AF-A0A815XB42-F1
#
_cell.length_a   1.000
_cell.length_b   1.000
_cell.length_c   1.000
_cell.angle_alpha   90.00
_cell.angle_beta   90.00
_cell.angle_gamma   90.00
#
_symmetry.space_group_name_H-M   'P 1'
#
loop_
_entity.id
_entity.type
_entity.pdbx_description
1 polymer ?
#
loop_
_entity_poly.entity_id
_entity_poly.type
_entity_poly.pdbx_seq_one_letter_code
_entity_poly.pdbx_strand_id
1 'polypeptide(L)'
;MDELVLSYNGTPMNDEQTVEQLGFVSGATLDATVKLFGGKVHGSLARAGKVKGQTPKVAKQEKRKKKTGRAKRRLQYKQRFVNKVAGFGRRRGPNSNQPAST
;
A
#
# COMPACT_ATOMS: atom_id res chain seq x y z
N MET A 1 -18.80 -14.75 27.51
CA MET A 1 -18.33 -16.07 28.01
C MET A 1 -17.79 -16.79 26.81
N ASP A 2 -16.48 -17.04 26.81
CA ASP A 2 -15.78 -17.69 25.71
C ASP A 2 -16.30 -19.12 25.56
N GLU A 3 -16.77 -19.48 24.37
CA GLU A 3 -17.30 -20.81 24.08
C GLU A 3 -16.12 -21.79 23.96
N LEU A 4 -15.79 -22.43 25.09
CA LEU A 4 -14.81 -23.50 25.17
C LEU A 4 -15.38 -24.75 24.48
N VAL A 5 -14.71 -25.22 23.43
CA VAL A 5 -15.09 -26.47 22.76
C VAL A 5 -14.12 -27.56 23.22
N LEU A 6 -14.65 -28.57 23.90
CA LEU A 6 -13.91 -29.78 24.28
C LEU A 6 -14.09 -30.85 23.21
N SER A 7 -13.01 -31.55 22.87
CA SER A 7 -13.03 -32.64 21.90
C SER A 7 -12.18 -33.82 22.37
N TYR A 8 -12.63 -35.03 22.04
CA TYR A 8 -11.93 -36.27 22.31
C TYR A 8 -11.80 -37.06 21.00
N ASN A 9 -10.60 -37.50 20.64
CA ASN A 9 -10.30 -38.18 19.36
C ASN A 9 -10.87 -37.41 18.13
N GLY A 10 -10.79 -36.08 18.16
CA GLY A 10 -11.30 -35.21 17.08
C GLY A 10 -12.82 -35.07 17.01
N THR A 11 -13.58 -35.67 17.93
CA THR A 11 -15.03 -35.51 18.03
C THR A 11 -15.37 -34.47 19.09
N PRO A 12 -16.09 -33.38 18.77
CA PRO A 12 -16.51 -32.40 19.76
C PRO A 12 -17.53 -33.03 20.71
N MET A 13 -17.38 -32.74 21.99
CA MET A 13 -18.28 -33.21 23.04
C MET A 13 -19.47 -32.27 23.20
N ASN A 14 -20.65 -32.85 23.37
CA ASN A 14 -21.85 -32.11 23.76
C ASN A 14 -22.10 -32.28 25.27
N ASP A 15 -22.67 -31.27 25.92
CA ASP A 15 -22.96 -31.26 27.36
C ASP A 15 -23.94 -32.37 27.79
N GLU A 16 -24.68 -32.95 26.85
CA GLU A 16 -25.68 -33.99 27.07
C GLU A 16 -25.11 -35.43 27.02
N GLN A 17 -23.84 -35.60 26.64
CA GLN A 17 -23.22 -36.92 26.49
C GLN A 17 -22.58 -37.39 27.80
N THR A 18 -22.81 -38.66 28.16
CA THR A 18 -22.16 -39.25 29.33
C THR A 18 -20.74 -39.73 29.00
N VAL A 19 -19.88 -39.79 30.03
CA VAL A 19 -18.49 -40.27 29.94
C VAL A 19 -18.40 -41.66 29.30
N GLU A 20 -19.38 -42.52 29.56
CA GLU A 20 -19.45 -43.88 29.00
C GLU A 20 -19.73 -43.88 27.49
N GLN A 21 -20.61 -42.98 27.01
CA GLN A 21 -20.95 -42.86 25.59
C GLN A 21 -19.78 -42.36 24.75
N LEU A 22 -18.84 -41.64 25.37
CA LEU A 22 -17.63 -41.12 24.73
C LEU A 22 -16.46 -42.10 24.75
N GLY A 23 -16.59 -43.24 25.45
CA GLY A 23 -15.61 -44.33 25.40
C GLY A 23 -14.25 -43.96 26.00
N PHE A 24 -14.22 -43.12 27.04
CA PHE A 24 -12.97 -42.71 27.67
C PHE A 24 -12.20 -43.89 28.27
N VAL A 25 -10.91 -43.94 27.97
CA VAL A 25 -9.96 -44.83 28.62
C VAL A 25 -9.21 -44.10 29.73
N SER A 26 -8.75 -44.84 30.73
CA SER A 26 -7.89 -44.27 31.78
C SER A 26 -6.64 -43.64 31.14
N GLY A 27 -6.37 -42.38 31.47
CA GLY A 27 -5.29 -41.59 30.84
C GLY A 27 -5.66 -40.93 29.51
N ALA A 28 -6.94 -40.90 29.12
CA ALA A 28 -7.40 -40.17 27.94
C ALA A 28 -7.01 -38.68 27.98
N THR A 29 -6.62 -38.15 26.81
CA THR A 29 -6.27 -36.74 26.62
C THR A 29 -7.42 -36.01 25.93
N LEU A 30 -7.76 -34.82 26.42
CA LEU A 30 -8.82 -33.98 25.87
C LEU A 30 -8.22 -32.76 25.18
N ASP A 31 -8.76 -32.40 24.02
CA ASP A 31 -8.39 -31.21 23.28
C ASP A 31 -9.39 -30.08 23.57
N ALA A 32 -8.89 -29.01 24.17
CA ALA A 32 -9.65 -27.81 24.53
C ALA A 32 -9.33 -26.67 23.55
N THR A 33 -10.33 -26.24 22.77
CA THR A 33 -10.17 -25.14 21.81
C THR A 33 -10.94 -23.90 22.26
N VAL A 34 -10.25 -22.76 22.31
CA VAL A 34 -10.85 -21.44 22.59
C VAL A 34 -10.84 -20.61 21.30
N LYS A 35 -12.01 -20.10 20.90
CA LYS A 35 -12.12 -19.22 19.72
C LYS A 35 -11.56 -17.84 20.06
N LEU A 36 -10.58 -17.36 19.28
CA LEU A 36 -10.03 -16.00 19.42
C LEU A 36 -10.92 -14.96 18.72
N PHE A 37 -11.04 -13.77 19.32
CA PHE A 37 -11.66 -12.62 18.67
C PHE A 37 -10.80 -12.11 17.51
N GLY A 38 -11.41 -11.83 16.35
CA GLY A 38 -10.72 -11.32 15.16
C GLY A 38 -10.52 -12.37 14.06
N GLY A 39 -11.64 -12.91 13.55
CA GLY A 39 -11.63 -13.83 12.41
C GLY A 39 -11.05 -13.23 11.13
N LYS A 40 -11.05 -14.04 10.07
CA LYS A 40 -10.49 -13.73 8.74
C LYS A 40 -10.87 -12.32 8.25
N VAL A 41 -9.88 -11.43 8.15
CA VAL A 41 -10.04 -10.05 7.68
C VAL A 41 -10.41 -10.03 6.19
N HIS A 42 -11.43 -9.24 5.82
CA HIS A 42 -11.77 -9.02 4.41
C HIS A 42 -10.82 -7.99 3.77
N GLY A 43 -10.54 -8.16 2.48
CA GLY A 43 -9.62 -7.29 1.74
C GLY A 43 -8.27 -7.97 1.53
N SER A 44 -8.11 -8.61 0.36
CA SER A 44 -6.86 -9.28 0.03
C SER A 44 -5.76 -8.28 -0.32
N LEU A 45 -4.52 -8.59 0.06
CA LEU A 45 -3.32 -7.86 -0.34
C LEU A 45 -2.93 -8.11 -1.82
N ALA A 46 -3.75 -8.83 -2.58
CA ALA A 46 -3.49 -9.25 -3.95
C ALA A 46 -3.23 -8.10 -4.94
N ARG A 47 -3.66 -6.88 -4.61
CA ARG A 47 -3.45 -5.68 -5.46
C ARG A 47 -2.27 -4.81 -5.02
N ALA A 48 -1.54 -5.19 -3.98
CA ALA A 48 -0.39 -4.44 -3.51
C ALA A 48 0.67 -4.32 -4.63
N GLY A 49 1.04 -3.09 -4.98
CA GLY A 49 2.06 -2.84 -6.00
C GLY A 49 1.62 -3.02 -7.46
N LYS A 50 0.35 -3.36 -7.75
CA LYS A 50 -0.15 -3.59 -9.13
C LYS A 50 0.24 -2.48 -10.10
N VAL A 51 0.01 -1.23 -9.72
CA VAL A 51 0.29 -0.06 -10.59
C VAL A 51 1.79 0.11 -10.83
N LYS A 52 2.61 -0.04 -9.78
CA LYS A 52 4.07 0.10 -9.87
C LYS A 52 4.70 -0.98 -10.76
N GLY A 53 4.12 -2.19 -10.78
CA GLY A 53 4.57 -3.28 -11.66
C GLY A 53 4.08 -3.16 -13.10
N GLN A 54 2.90 -2.57 -13.32
CA GLN A 54 2.34 -2.37 -14.66
C GLN A 54 3.00 -1.21 -15.42
N THR A 55 3.45 -0.16 -14.71
CA THR A 55 4.10 0.99 -15.37
C THR A 55 5.50 0.60 -15.87
N PRO A 56 5.85 0.90 -17.14
CA PRO A 56 7.20 0.63 -17.66
C PRO A 56 8.24 1.40 -16.86
N LYS A 57 9.35 0.73 -16.51
CA LYS A 57 10.44 1.34 -15.74
C LYS A 57 11.33 2.17 -16.66
N VAL A 58 10.98 3.44 -16.85
CA VAL A 58 11.77 4.38 -17.65
C VAL A 58 13.04 4.80 -16.90
N ALA A 59 14.21 4.51 -17.47
CA ALA A 59 15.49 4.94 -16.92
C ALA A 59 15.62 6.47 -16.96
N LYS A 60 16.33 7.05 -15.99
CA LYS A 60 16.62 8.48 -15.99
C LYS A 60 17.61 8.79 -17.12
N GLN A 61 17.23 9.68 -18.02
CA GLN A 61 18.15 10.23 -19.01
C GLN A 61 19.25 11.05 -18.32
N GLU A 62 20.47 10.96 -18.84
CA GLU A 62 21.56 11.81 -18.40
C GLU A 62 21.25 13.28 -18.75
N LYS A 63 21.21 14.13 -17.72
CA LYS A 63 21.02 15.57 -17.86
C LYS A 63 22.23 16.27 -17.30
N ARG A 64 22.69 17.32 -17.99
CA ARG A 64 23.77 18.18 -17.51
C ARG A 64 23.45 18.68 -16.10
N LYS A 65 24.45 18.67 -15.20
CA LYS A 65 24.31 19.19 -13.83
C LYS A 65 23.80 20.64 -13.90
N LYS A 66 22.69 20.91 -13.22
CA LYS A 66 22.12 22.26 -13.14
C LYS A 66 23.05 23.14 -12.31
N LYS A 67 23.28 24.38 -12.74
CA LYS A 67 23.98 25.39 -11.92
C LYS A 67 23.22 25.58 -10.61
N THR A 68 23.96 25.75 -9.50
CA THR A 68 23.42 25.97 -8.15
C THR A 68 23.82 27.35 -7.61
N GLY A 69 23.27 27.75 -6.46
CA GLY A 69 23.64 28.98 -5.76
C GLY A 69 23.47 30.27 -6.57
N ARG A 70 24.45 31.18 -6.43
CA ARG A 70 24.46 32.49 -7.07
C ARG A 70 24.38 32.42 -8.60
N ALA A 71 25.06 31.43 -9.20
CA ALA A 71 25.02 31.22 -10.64
C ALA A 71 23.60 30.88 -11.14
N LYS A 72 22.85 30.05 -10.39
CA LYS A 72 21.44 29.75 -10.68
C LYS A 72 20.55 30.98 -10.56
N ARG A 73 20.73 31.77 -9.50
CA ARG A 73 19.94 33.00 -9.27
C ARG A 73 20.16 34.04 -10.37
N ARG A 74 21.41 34.25 -10.82
CA ARG A 74 21.72 35.12 -11.96
C ARG A 74 21.01 34.66 -13.23
N LEU A 75 21.02 33.35 -13.51
CA LEU A 75 20.32 32.79 -14.68
C LEU A 75 18.80 33.01 -14.60
N GLN A 76 18.19 32.78 -13.43
CA GLN A 76 16.76 33.01 -13.21
C GLN A 76 16.37 34.47 -13.38
N TYR A 77 17.16 35.41 -12.85
CA TYR A 77 16.91 36.84 -13.02
C TYR A 77 16.96 37.23 -14.50
N LYS A 78 17.99 36.79 -15.22
CA LYS A 78 18.11 37.03 -16.66
C LYS A 78 16.92 36.48 -17.43
N GLN A 79 16.46 35.26 -17.13
CA GLN A 79 15.31 34.64 -17.80
C GLN A 79 13.97 35.31 -17.46
N ARG A 80 13.79 35.81 -16.23
CA ARG A 80 12.50 36.35 -15.76
C ARG A 80 12.30 37.83 -16.05
N PHE A 81 13.39 38.59 -16.07
CA PHE A 81 13.32 40.05 -16.11
C PHE A 81 14.06 40.65 -17.30
N VAL A 82 15.31 40.25 -17.55
CA VAL A 82 16.13 40.86 -18.61
C VAL A 82 15.71 40.40 -20.00
N ASN A 83 15.61 39.08 -20.21
CA ASN A 83 15.27 38.50 -21.51
C ASN A 83 13.76 38.45 -21.78
N LYS A 84 12.94 38.74 -20.75
CA LYS A 84 11.48 38.67 -20.89
C LYS A 84 10.97 39.97 -21.46
N VAL A 85 10.73 40.01 -22.77
CA VAL A 85 9.98 41.11 -23.40
C VAL A 85 8.49 40.93 -23.09
N ALA A 86 7.83 42.01 -22.68
CA ALA A 86 6.37 42.01 -22.54
C ALA A 86 5.73 42.02 -23.94
N GLY A 87 5.49 40.84 -24.49
CA GLY A 87 4.69 40.70 -25.72
C GLY A 87 3.23 41.06 -25.47
N PHE A 88 2.52 41.42 -26.53
CA PHE A 88 1.07 41.58 -26.50
C PHE A 88 0.36 40.25 -26.22
N GLY A 89 -0.75 40.30 -25.48
CA GLY A 89 -1.58 39.14 -25.16
C GLY A 89 -1.28 38.47 -23.81
N ARG A 90 -1.87 37.28 -23.59
CA ARG A 90 -1.79 36.57 -22.31
C ARG A 90 -0.38 36.04 -22.04
N ARG A 91 0.15 36.34 -20.85
CA ARG A 91 1.49 35.91 -20.41
C ARG A 91 1.60 34.39 -20.37
N ARG A 92 2.48 33.81 -21.19
CA ARG A 92 2.78 32.38 -21.17
C ARG A 92 3.63 32.00 -19.96
N GLY A 93 3.34 30.81 -19.41
CA GLY A 93 4.09 30.23 -18.30
C GLY A 93 5.42 29.59 -18.76
N PRO A 94 6.41 29.45 -17.85
CA PRO A 94 7.74 28.94 -18.18
C PRO A 94 7.81 27.47 -18.58
N ASN A 95 6.73 26.70 -18.42
CA ASN A 95 6.63 25.29 -18.77
C ASN A 95 5.37 25.02 -19.60
N SER A 96 5.02 25.95 -20.49
CA SER A 96 3.91 25.76 -21.42
C SER A 96 4.38 24.92 -22.61
N ASN A 97 3.69 23.82 -22.88
CA ASN A 97 3.94 22.98 -24.07
C ASN A 97 3.16 23.45 -25.30
N GLN A 98 2.50 24.60 -25.24
CA GLN A 98 1.78 25.17 -26.37
C GLN A 98 2.80 25.75 -27.37
N PRO A 99 2.73 25.41 -28.67
CA PRO A 99 3.60 26.01 -29.68
C PRO A 99 3.42 27.54 -29.69
N ALA A 100 4.49 28.30 -29.91
CA ALA A 100 4.38 29.74 -30.12
C ALA A 100 3.39 29.96 -31.28
N SER A 101 2.33 30.72 -31.04
CA SER A 101 1.40 31.10 -32.12
C SER A 101 2.22 31.86 -33.15
N THR A 102 2.35 31.31 -34.35
CA THR A 102 2.91 32.02 -35.51
C THR A 102 2.05 33.21 -35.84
#